data_AF-A0A966Q0K1-F1
#
_entry.id   AF-A0A966Q0K1-F1
#
_cell.length_a   1.000
_cell.length_b   1.000
_cell.length_c   1.000
_cell.angle_alpha   90.00
_cell.angle_beta   90.00
_cell.angle_gamma   90.00
#
_symmetry.space_group_name_H-M   'P 1'
#
loop_
_entity.id
_entity.type
_entity.pdbx_description
1 polymer ?
#
loop_
_entity_poly.entity_id
_entity_poly.type
_entity_poly.pdbx_seq_one_letter_code
_entity_poly.pdbx_strand_id
1 'polypeptide(L)'
;MGSKHEKKRYFIVKYSIRPNGKYDELVELSKKKLGVGKITEAKVVLDLVNKEVIKIDLPNIPKDFPFESLYSHYRQWYADAIDNFIKD
;
A
#
# COMPACT_ATOMS: atom_id res chain seq x y z
N MET A 1 -20.48 -2.24 24.95
CA MET A 1 -20.24 -3.17 23.83
C MET A 1 -19.42 -2.42 22.79
N GLY A 2 -18.09 -2.61 22.81
CA GLY A 2 -17.16 -1.81 22.02
C GLY A 2 -17.33 -2.09 20.52
N SER A 3 -17.48 -1.03 19.74
CA SER A 3 -17.58 -1.09 18.29
C SER A 3 -16.45 -1.96 17.74
N LYS A 4 -16.85 -3.02 17.02
CA LYS A 4 -15.98 -3.87 16.19
C LYS A 4 -14.88 -3.00 15.58
N HIS A 5 -13.63 -3.29 15.93
CA HIS A 5 -12.51 -2.73 15.19
C HIS A 5 -12.72 -3.07 13.71
N GLU A 6 -13.02 -2.08 12.87
CA GLU A 6 -12.96 -2.25 11.42
C GLU A 6 -11.57 -2.82 11.11
N LYS A 7 -11.54 -3.99 10.47
CA LYS A 7 -10.28 -4.63 10.09
C LYS A 7 -9.52 -3.65 9.22
N LYS A 8 -8.26 -3.40 9.56
CA LYS A 8 -7.36 -2.54 8.77
C LYS A 8 -6.29 -3.41 8.15
N ARG A 9 -6.12 -3.32 6.83
CA ARG A 9 -5.07 -4.01 6.08
C ARG A 9 -4.52 -3.03 5.06
N TYR A 10 -3.48 -2.31 5.45
CA TYR A 10 -2.82 -1.36 4.55
C TYR A 10 -1.64 -2.01 3.86
N PHE A 11 -1.59 -1.83 2.54
CA PHE A 11 -0.44 -2.14 1.70
C PHE A 11 0.29 -0.84 1.39
N ILE A 12 1.56 -0.76 1.73
CA ILE A 12 2.34 0.47 1.66
C ILE A 12 3.58 0.20 0.82
N VAL A 13 3.81 1.05 -0.18
CA VAL A 13 4.99 0.98 -1.05
C VAL A 13 5.80 2.24 -0.88
N LYS A 14 7.09 2.08 -0.60
CA LYS A 14 8.07 3.17 -0.55
C LYS A 14 9.12 2.92 -1.63
N TYR A 15 9.52 3.99 -2.31
CA TYR A 15 10.66 3.95 -3.22
C TYR A 15 11.80 4.78 -2.64
N SER A 16 13.00 4.23 -2.63
CA SER A 16 14.22 4.96 -2.29
C SER A 16 15.18 4.99 -3.47
N ILE A 17 15.87 6.11 -3.64
CA ILE A 17 16.88 6.29 -4.68
C ILE A 17 18.21 5.81 -4.11
N ARG A 18 18.85 4.84 -4.77
CA ARG A 18 20.22 4.44 -4.47
C ARG A 18 21.21 5.44 -5.07
N PRO A 19 22.43 5.57 -4.50
CA PRO A 19 23.48 6.43 -5.04
C PRO A 19 23.85 6.16 -6.51
N ASN A 20 23.58 4.96 -7.01
CA ASN A 20 23.81 4.56 -8.40
C ASN A 20 22.65 4.93 -9.35
N GLY A 21 21.66 5.68 -8.89
CA GLY A 21 20.50 6.10 -9.68
C GLY A 21 19.42 5.01 -9.87
N LYS A 22 19.58 3.82 -9.27
CA LYS A 22 18.52 2.79 -9.27
C LYS A 22 17.53 3.04 -8.13
N TYR A 23 16.32 2.51 -8.29
CA TYR A 23 15.28 2.56 -7.26
C TYR A 23 15.19 1.23 -6.53
N ASP A 24 15.08 1.29 -5.21
CA ASP A 24 14.59 0.17 -4.41
C ASP A 24 13.12 0.36 -4.12
N GLU A 25 12.39 -0.75 -4.18
CA GLU A 25 11.03 -0.83 -3.69
C GLU A 25 11.03 -1.53 -2.31
N LEU A 26 10.39 -0.90 -1.34
CA LEU A 26 10.10 -1.49 -0.04
C LEU A 26 8.59 -1.58 0.16
N VAL A 27 8.11 -2.81 0.34
CA VAL A 27 6.71 -3.10 0.64
C VAL A 27 6.53 -3.38 2.12
N GLU A 28 5.57 -2.68 2.74
CA GLU A 28 5.18 -2.86 4.14
C GLU A 28 3.68 -3.15 4.25
N LEU A 29 3.32 -4.13 5.09
CA LEU A 29 1.94 -4.51 5.39
C LEU A 29 1.59 -4.08 6.82
N SER A 30 0.52 -3.32 7.00
CA SER A 30 0.16 -2.77 8.32
C SER A 30 -1.29 -3.05 8.73
N LYS A 31 -1.45 -3.67 9.91
CA LYS A 31 -2.76 -3.89 10.56
C LYS A 31 -3.20 -2.69 11.42
N LYS A 32 -2.36 -1.66 11.55
CA LYS A 32 -2.54 -0.51 12.44
C LYS A 32 -3.02 0.71 11.66
N LYS A 33 -3.58 1.71 12.36
CA LYS A 33 -3.87 3.02 11.75
C LYS A 33 -2.55 3.62 11.24
N LEU A 34 -2.58 4.14 10.01
CA LEU A 34 -1.44 4.81 9.41
C LEU A 34 -1.19 6.15 10.10
N GLY A 35 0.04 6.37 10.55
CA GLY A 35 0.50 7.68 11.00
C GLY A 35 0.87 8.56 9.80
N VAL A 36 0.81 9.89 10.00
CA VAL A 36 1.08 10.88 8.94
C VAL A 36 2.46 10.66 8.30
N GLY A 37 3.50 10.41 9.11
CA GLY A 37 4.85 10.16 8.60
C GLY A 37 4.95 8.97 7.64
N LYS A 38 4.26 7.86 7.94
CA LYS A 38 4.23 6.69 7.05
C LYS A 38 3.56 7.01 5.72
N ILE A 39 2.48 7.78 5.73
CA ILE A 39 1.79 8.21 4.51
C ILE A 39 2.66 9.17 3.70
N THR A 40 3.38 10.08 4.36
CA THR A 40 4.27 11.03 3.68
C THR A 40 5.41 10.31 2.95
N GLU A 41 6.07 9.35 3.60
CA GLU A 41 7.16 8.57 3.02
C GLU A 41 6.70 7.58 1.94
N ALA A 42 5.46 7.11 2.04
CA ALA A 42 4.89 6.19 1.08
C ALA A 42 4.63 6.86 -0.27
N LYS A 43 4.83 6.09 -1.32
CA LYS A 43 4.51 6.46 -2.70
C LYS A 43 3.19 5.85 -3.14
N VAL A 44 2.87 4.65 -2.65
CA VAL A 44 1.54 4.06 -2.79
C VAL A 44 1.04 3.57 -1.44
N VAL A 45 -0.23 3.81 -1.15
CA VAL A 45 -0.92 3.26 0.02
C VAL A 45 -2.30 2.78 -0.44
N LEU A 46 -2.56 1.48 -0.24
CA LEU A 46 -3.84 0.85 -0.53
C LEU A 46 -4.48 0.37 0.78
N ASP A 47 -5.78 0.60 0.93
CA ASP A 47 -6.61 -0.07 1.93
C ASP A 47 -7.20 -1.33 1.30
N LEU A 48 -6.69 -2.50 1.69
CA LEU A 48 -7.10 -3.79 1.13
C LEU A 48 -8.47 -4.27 1.66
N VAL A 49 -8.98 -3.67 2.74
CA VAL A 49 -10.29 -4.04 3.29
C VAL A 49 -11.38 -3.24 2.60
N ASN A 50 -11.20 -1.93 2.52
CA ASN A 50 -12.17 -1.03 1.88
C ASN A 50 -11.99 -0.96 0.36
N LYS A 51 -10.91 -1.53 -0.18
CA LYS A 51 -10.54 -1.47 -1.60
C LYS A 51 -10.36 -0.05 -2.11
N GLU A 52 -9.65 0.76 -1.34
CA GLU A 52 -9.45 2.18 -1.61
C GLU A 52 -7.98 2.53 -1.82
N VAL A 53 -7.72 3.50 -2.69
CA VAL A 53 -6.39 4.11 -2.84
C VAL A 53 -6.30 5.28 -1.86
N ILE A 54 -5.55 5.09 -0.78
CA ILE A 54 -5.32 6.13 0.22
C ILE A 54 -4.29 7.15 -0.27
N LYS A 55 -3.29 6.69 -1.02
CA LYS A 55 -2.27 7.55 -1.63
C LYS A 55 -1.72 6.91 -2.89
N ILE A 56 -1.53 7.74 -3.90
CA ILE A 56 -0.63 7.46 -5.02
C ILE A 56 0.16 8.72 -5.38
N ASP A 57 1.48 8.56 -5.41
CA ASP A 57 2.46 9.61 -5.67
C ASP A 57 3.57 9.02 -6.55
N LEU A 58 3.17 8.58 -7.75
CA LEU A 58 4.06 8.03 -8.77
C LEU A 58 4.10 8.95 -10.00
N PRO A 59 5.26 9.08 -10.66
CA PRO A 59 5.36 9.87 -11.88
C PRO A 59 4.46 9.27 -12.97
N ASN A 60 3.75 10.13 -13.71
CA ASN A 60 2.86 9.77 -14.81
C ASN A 60 1.66 8.88 -14.45
N ILE A 61 1.35 8.72 -13.16
CA ILE A 61 0.13 8.04 -12.71
C ILE A 61 -0.82 9.08 -12.09
N PRO A 62 -2.10 9.12 -12.53
CA PRO A 62 -3.06 10.06 -11.96
C PRO A 62 -3.43 9.71 -10.50
N LYS A 63 -3.91 10.70 -9.75
CA LYS A 63 -4.19 10.55 -8.31
C LYS A 63 -5.43 9.70 -8.00
N ASP A 64 -6.35 9.64 -8.94
CA ASP A 64 -7.61 8.89 -8.91
C ASP A 64 -7.48 7.52 -9.59
N PHE A 65 -6.24 7.02 -9.75
CA PHE A 65 -6.00 5.76 -10.42
C PHE A 65 -6.73 4.59 -9.72
N PRO A 66 -7.37 3.67 -10.47
CA PRO A 66 -8.23 2.65 -9.88
C PRO A 66 -7.49 1.71 -8.92
N PHE A 67 -8.13 1.40 -7.78
CA PHE A 67 -7.62 0.43 -6.81
C PHE A 67 -7.32 -0.92 -7.45
N GLU A 68 -8.27 -1.48 -8.20
CA GLU A 68 -8.15 -2.84 -8.76
C GLU A 68 -6.96 -2.96 -9.73
N SER A 69 -6.66 -1.89 -10.48
CA SER A 69 -5.50 -1.84 -11.39
C SER A 69 -4.17 -1.81 -10.62
N LEU A 70 -4.05 -1.00 -9.56
CA LEU A 70 -2.86 -0.97 -8.71
C LEU A 70 -2.69 -2.27 -7.93
N TYR A 71 -3.79 -2.77 -7.36
CA TYR A 71 -3.81 -4.01 -6.62
C TYR A 71 -3.37 -5.18 -7.51
N SER A 72 -3.91 -5.29 -8.74
CA SER A 72 -3.49 -6.32 -9.69
C SER A 72 -2.00 -6.21 -10.05
N HIS A 73 -1.47 -5.00 -10.22
CA HIS A 73 -0.04 -4.80 -10.50
C HIS A 73 0.84 -5.33 -9.36
N TYR A 74 0.58 -4.90 -8.12
CA TYR A 74 1.37 -5.36 -6.97
C TYR A 74 1.16 -6.84 -6.65
N ARG A 75 -0.03 -7.38 -6.92
CA ARG A 75 -0.32 -8.81 -6.73
C ARG A 75 0.51 -9.69 -7.66
N GLN A 76 0.95 -9.21 -8.83
CA GLN A 76 1.86 -9.98 -9.70
C GLN A 76 3.17 -10.37 -8.99
N TRP A 77 3.63 -9.54 -8.06
CA TRP A 77 4.91 -9.73 -7.36
C TRP A 77 4.71 -10.17 -5.90
N TYR A 78 3.62 -9.74 -5.26
CA TYR A 78 3.39 -9.90 -3.82
C TYR A 78 2.13 -10.70 -3.47
N ALA A 79 1.61 -11.51 -4.40
CA ALA A 79 0.39 -12.32 -4.19
C ALA A 79 0.40 -13.07 -2.86
N ASP A 80 1.45 -13.85 -2.59
CA ASP A 80 1.51 -14.70 -1.38
C ASP A 80 1.50 -13.86 -0.10
N ALA A 81 2.26 -12.77 -0.07
CA ALA A 81 2.33 -11.88 1.09
C ALA A 81 0.99 -11.17 1.35
N ILE A 82 0.35 -10.68 0.27
CA ILE A 82 -0.97 -10.03 0.33
C ILE A 82 -2.04 -11.02 0.79
N ASP A 83 -2.08 -12.21 0.18
CA ASP A 83 -3.11 -13.21 0.45
C ASP A 83 -3.01 -13.73 1.90
N ASN A 84 -1.79 -13.99 2.40
CA ASN A 84 -1.57 -14.36 3.80
C ASN A 84 -1.99 -13.22 4.75
N PHE A 85 -1.67 -11.99 4.39
CA PHE A 85 -1.99 -10.83 5.22
C PHE A 85 -3.48 -10.51 5.32
N ILE A 86 -4.25 -10.76 4.25
CA ILE A 86 -5.70 -10.59 4.23
C ILE A 86 -6.41 -11.72 5.01
N LYS A 87 -5.88 -12.95 4.97
CA LYS A 87 -6.45 -14.12 5.66
C LYS A 87 -6.31 -14.01 7.19
N ASP A 88 -5.16 -13.57 7.68
CA ASP A 88 -4.93 -13.27 9.12
C ASP A 88 -5.68 -12.01 9.59
#